data_AF-A0A7C2ZE51-F1
#
_entry.id   AF-A0A7C2ZE51-F1
#
_cell.length_a   1.000
_cell.length_b   1.000
_cell.length_c   1.000
_cell.angle_alpha   90.00
_cell.angle_beta   90.00
_cell.angle_gamma   90.00
#
_symmetry.space_group_name_H-M   'P 1'
#
loop_
_entity.id
_entity.type
_entity.pdbx_description
1 polymer ?
#
loop_
_entity_poly.entity_id
_entity_poly.type
_entity_poly.pdbx_seq_one_letter_code
_entity_poly.pdbx_strand_id
1 'polypeptide(L)'
;MTQSMSKTWHGVDRLKYVWFPRIDYDKCIGCGLCLLTCGNDVFRWYPEGSLPIVANPGNCVLGCTTCAKLCPEDAITFPDDPKKFVRSIIIKEKVYPIVKRELGERLNKYPDHKVSTGKAITDISIKPEFSKWHGVNRKTINWGPRIDEKKCIGCGMCVVQCSEKRSVFGYDEQRRKAVVLVPENCMVGCNNCQIACLWDAITFPSISEVRELARKLIASGRIKEELDAKLQQNPHLFIELPCTSLEKTKLNQ
;
A
#
# COMPACT_ATOMS: atom_id res chain seq x y z
N MET A 1 -9.69 -9.27 28.03
CA MET A 1 -9.95 -8.11 27.14
C MET A 1 -8.61 -7.67 26.55
N THR A 2 -8.22 -8.22 25.41
CA THR A 2 -7.02 -7.77 24.69
C THR A 2 -7.38 -6.49 23.95
N GLN A 3 -7.05 -5.33 24.53
CA GLN A 3 -7.10 -4.07 23.79
C GLN A 3 -6.21 -4.22 22.55
N SER A 4 -6.83 -4.24 21.37
CA SER A 4 -6.12 -4.02 20.12
C SER A 4 -5.45 -2.64 20.21
N MET A 5 -4.13 -2.62 20.37
CA MET A 5 -3.35 -1.38 20.35
C MET A 5 -3.65 -0.65 19.04
N SER A 6 -4.32 0.50 19.14
CA SER A 6 -4.69 1.28 17.97
C SER A 6 -3.46 1.64 17.13
N LYS A 7 -3.50 1.30 15.83
CA LYS A 7 -2.46 1.68 14.88
C LYS A 7 -2.67 3.12 14.46
N THR A 8 -1.58 3.88 14.35
CA THR A 8 -1.64 5.28 13.91
C THR A 8 -1.16 5.46 12.46
N TRP A 9 -1.50 6.60 11.88
CA TRP A 9 -0.99 7.11 10.60
C TRP A 9 -0.55 8.57 10.83
N HIS A 10 0.77 8.79 10.96
CA HIS A 10 1.36 10.10 11.28
C HIS A 10 0.71 10.77 12.50
N GLY A 11 0.54 10.00 13.58
CA GLY A 11 -0.09 10.44 14.83
C GLY A 11 -1.62 10.42 14.84
N VAL A 12 -2.27 10.16 13.71
CA VAL A 12 -3.73 10.01 13.63
C VAL A 12 -4.12 8.57 13.94
N ASP A 13 -5.01 8.37 14.91
CA ASP A 13 -5.63 7.06 15.16
C ASP A 13 -6.43 6.61 13.93
N ARG A 14 -6.13 5.41 13.40
CA ARG A 14 -6.82 4.85 12.23
C ARG A 14 -8.30 4.55 12.49
N LEU A 15 -8.69 4.24 13.73
CA LEU A 15 -10.07 3.95 14.12
C LEU A 15 -10.95 5.20 14.20
N LYS A 16 -10.36 6.40 14.23
CA LYS A 16 -11.11 7.67 14.20
C LYS A 16 -11.85 7.90 12.88
N TYR A 17 -11.46 7.20 11.83
CA TYR A 17 -12.00 7.38 10.48
C TYR A 17 -12.40 6.05 9.84
N VAL A 18 -13.53 6.04 9.14
CA VAL A 18 -14.02 4.87 8.41
C VAL A 18 -13.27 4.75 7.09
N TRP A 19 -12.17 3.99 7.07
CA TRP A 19 -11.40 3.71 5.87
C TRP A 19 -10.93 2.26 5.79
N PHE A 20 -11.64 1.45 5.03
CA PHE A 20 -11.30 0.05 4.78
C PHE A 20 -11.95 -0.44 3.49
N PRO A 21 -11.41 -1.49 2.86
CA PRO A 21 -11.98 -2.05 1.65
C PRO A 21 -13.36 -2.67 1.91
N ARG A 22 -14.29 -2.53 0.95
CA ARG A 22 -15.48 -3.37 0.83
C ARG A 22 -15.33 -4.27 -0.40
N ILE A 23 -15.83 -5.50 -0.31
CA ILE A 23 -15.74 -6.49 -1.39
C ILE A 23 -17.13 -6.71 -1.98
N ASP A 24 -17.25 -6.52 -3.28
CA ASP A 24 -18.38 -6.95 -4.10
C ASP A 24 -18.18 -8.44 -4.44
N TYR A 25 -18.87 -9.31 -3.71
CA TYR A 25 -18.69 -10.77 -3.86
C TYR A 25 -19.29 -11.34 -5.14
N ASP A 26 -20.14 -10.59 -5.86
CA ASP A 26 -20.64 -11.02 -7.17
C ASP A 26 -19.58 -10.85 -8.26
N LYS A 27 -18.64 -9.92 -8.06
CA LYS A 27 -17.46 -9.73 -8.93
C LYS A 27 -16.21 -10.47 -8.44
N CYS A 28 -16.16 -10.81 -7.16
CA CYS A 28 -14.96 -11.38 -6.57
C CYS A 28 -14.75 -12.84 -7.04
N ILE A 29 -13.69 -13.08 -7.80
CA ILE A 29 -13.29 -14.42 -8.26
C ILE A 29 -12.46 -15.22 -7.24
N GLY A 30 -12.32 -14.74 -6.00
CA GLY A 30 -11.56 -15.46 -4.98
C GLY A 30 -10.07 -15.63 -5.28
N CYS A 31 -9.43 -14.74 -6.04
CA CYS A 31 -8.01 -14.93 -6.40
C CYS A 31 -7.02 -14.75 -5.22
N GLY A 32 -7.44 -14.14 -4.11
CA GLY A 32 -6.60 -13.93 -2.92
C GLY A 32 -5.44 -12.91 -3.06
N LEU A 33 -5.29 -12.24 -4.21
CA LEU A 33 -4.23 -11.23 -4.42
C LEU A 33 -4.28 -10.07 -3.39
N CYS A 34 -5.48 -9.72 -2.91
CA CYS A 34 -5.66 -8.74 -1.84
C CYS A 34 -5.00 -9.19 -0.51
N LEU A 35 -5.09 -10.48 -0.19
CA LEU A 35 -4.51 -11.10 1.01
C LEU A 35 -2.99 -11.23 0.87
N LEU A 36 -2.50 -11.58 -0.32
CA LEU A 36 -1.05 -11.62 -0.61
C LEU A 36 -0.40 -10.22 -0.53
N THR A 37 -1.10 -9.19 -1.01
CA THR A 37 -0.56 -7.82 -1.05
C THR A 37 -0.68 -7.08 0.28
N CYS A 38 -1.72 -7.36 1.08
CA CYS A 38 -1.98 -6.60 2.29
C CYS A 38 -1.08 -7.02 3.46
N GLY A 39 0.00 -6.26 3.68
CA GLY A 39 0.87 -6.45 4.85
C GLY A 39 0.33 -5.90 6.18
N ASN A 40 -0.92 -5.43 6.23
CA ASN A 40 -1.51 -4.82 7.43
C ASN A 40 -2.47 -5.75 8.19
N ASP A 41 -2.63 -7.01 7.77
CA ASP A 41 -3.52 -7.96 8.42
C ASP A 41 -5.00 -7.54 8.39
N VAL A 42 -5.47 -7.01 7.25
CA VAL A 42 -6.88 -6.57 7.06
C VAL A 42 -7.78 -7.75 6.67
N PHE A 43 -7.24 -8.70 5.90
CA PHE A 43 -8.02 -9.79 5.31
C PHE A 43 -7.81 -11.12 6.03
N ARG A 44 -8.84 -11.97 5.98
CA ARG A 44 -8.80 -13.40 6.28
C ARG A 44 -9.31 -14.19 5.08
N TRP A 45 -9.15 -15.50 5.12
CA TRP A 45 -9.58 -16.42 4.09
C TRP A 45 -10.70 -17.31 4.59
N TYR A 46 -11.83 -17.33 3.90
CA TYR A 46 -12.95 -18.22 4.16
C TYR A 46 -12.83 -19.44 3.23
N PRO A 47 -12.40 -20.61 3.74
CA PRO A 47 -12.05 -21.75 2.89
C PRO A 47 -13.25 -22.37 2.18
N GLU A 48 -14.41 -22.49 2.84
CA GLU A 48 -15.61 -23.10 2.26
C GLU A 48 -16.14 -22.30 1.06
N GLY A 49 -16.05 -20.97 1.12
CA GLY A 49 -16.40 -20.10 0.01
C GLY A 49 -15.26 -19.84 -0.96
N SER A 50 -14.02 -20.21 -0.62
CA SER A 50 -12.80 -19.82 -1.36
C SER A 50 -12.71 -18.32 -1.62
N LEU A 51 -13.00 -17.51 -0.59
CA LEU A 51 -13.13 -16.06 -0.72
C LEU A 51 -12.36 -15.30 0.38
N PRO A 52 -11.80 -14.12 0.06
CA PRO A 52 -11.23 -13.23 1.07
C PRO A 52 -12.32 -12.49 1.85
N ILE A 53 -12.12 -12.32 3.16
CA ILE A 53 -13.02 -11.58 4.07
C ILE A 53 -12.26 -10.41 4.70
N VAL A 54 -12.90 -9.25 4.84
CA VAL A 54 -12.35 -8.09 5.57
C VAL A 54 -12.61 -8.30 7.06
N ALA A 55 -11.65 -8.89 7.78
CA ALA A 55 -11.81 -9.24 9.19
C ALA A 55 -11.32 -8.15 10.16
N ASN A 56 -10.30 -7.37 9.77
CA ASN A 56 -9.71 -6.34 10.62
C ASN A 56 -9.71 -4.98 9.91
N PRO A 57 -10.87 -4.33 9.71
CA PRO A 57 -10.96 -3.08 8.97
C PRO A 57 -10.08 -1.96 9.56
N GLY A 58 -10.00 -1.86 10.90
CA GLY A 58 -9.20 -0.86 11.61
C GLY A 58 -7.68 -0.93 11.38
N ASN A 59 -7.19 -2.04 10.82
CA ASN A 59 -5.78 -2.17 10.45
C ASN A 59 -5.43 -1.44 9.14
N CYS A 60 -6.42 -1.12 8.31
CA CYS A 60 -6.17 -0.52 7.01
C CYS A 60 -5.52 0.87 7.16
N VAL A 61 -4.47 1.13 6.40
CA VAL A 61 -3.78 2.43 6.43
C VAL A 61 -4.69 3.48 5.77
N LEU A 62 -4.86 4.64 6.42
CA LEU A 62 -5.67 5.73 5.89
C LEU A 62 -5.21 6.14 4.49
N GLY A 63 -6.14 6.10 3.52
CA GLY A 63 -5.89 6.40 2.11
C GLY A 63 -5.24 5.30 1.28
N CYS A 64 -4.87 4.15 1.88
CA CYS A 64 -4.33 3.04 1.10
C CYS A 64 -5.42 2.38 0.26
N THR A 65 -5.15 2.16 -1.03
CA THR A 65 -6.09 1.51 -1.98
C THR A 65 -5.42 0.43 -2.84
N THR A 66 -4.26 -0.09 -2.42
CA THR A 66 -3.46 -1.02 -3.23
C THR A 66 -4.23 -2.28 -3.62
N CYS A 67 -5.01 -2.87 -2.70
CA CYS A 67 -5.81 -4.06 -2.98
C CYS A 67 -6.85 -3.81 -4.08
N ALA A 68 -7.53 -2.66 -4.10
CA ALA A 68 -8.46 -2.29 -5.15
C ALA A 68 -7.78 -2.05 -6.51
N LYS A 69 -6.60 -1.43 -6.50
CA LYS A 69 -5.83 -1.21 -7.74
C LYS A 69 -5.38 -2.51 -8.40
N LEU A 70 -5.02 -3.51 -7.59
CA LEU A 70 -4.58 -4.81 -8.07
C LEU A 70 -5.72 -5.79 -8.36
N CYS A 71 -6.94 -5.52 -7.90
CA CYS A 71 -8.09 -6.36 -8.18
C CYS A 71 -8.40 -6.33 -9.69
N PRO A 72 -8.33 -7.46 -10.40
CA PRO A 72 -8.58 -7.50 -11.84
C PRO A 72 -10.06 -7.32 -12.21
N GLU A 73 -10.96 -7.63 -11.28
CA GLU A 73 -12.43 -7.59 -11.45
C GLU A 73 -13.07 -6.31 -10.89
N ASP A 74 -12.26 -5.35 -10.41
CA ASP A 74 -12.75 -4.14 -9.75
C ASP A 74 -13.75 -4.42 -8.60
N ALA A 75 -13.61 -5.57 -7.95
CA ALA A 75 -14.48 -6.06 -6.88
C ALA A 75 -14.24 -5.38 -5.52
N ILE A 76 -13.25 -4.49 -5.39
CA ILE A 76 -12.90 -3.86 -4.11
C ILE A 76 -13.07 -2.35 -4.22
N THR A 77 -13.85 -1.77 -3.31
CA THR A 77 -14.11 -0.34 -3.23
C THR A 77 -13.74 0.23 -1.86
N PHE A 78 -13.67 1.56 -1.75
CA PHE A 78 -13.41 2.28 -0.52
C PHE A 78 -14.50 3.34 -0.29
N PRO A 79 -14.70 3.83 0.95
CA PRO A 79 -15.84 4.68 1.29
C PRO A 79 -15.89 6.05 0.58
N ASP A 80 -14.76 6.58 0.13
CA ASP A 80 -14.65 7.89 -0.52
C ASP A 80 -13.45 7.92 -1.48
N ASP A 81 -13.32 8.99 -2.26
CA ASP A 81 -12.11 9.27 -3.03
C ASP A 81 -10.89 9.36 -2.08
N PRO A 82 -9.85 8.55 -2.29
CA PRO A 82 -8.74 8.46 -1.35
C PRO A 82 -7.98 9.77 -1.18
N LYS A 83 -7.90 10.60 -2.24
CA LYS A 83 -7.17 11.85 -2.21
C LYS A 83 -7.94 12.92 -1.44
N LYS A 84 -9.25 13.05 -1.69
CA LYS A 84 -10.14 13.93 -0.90
C LYS A 84 -10.16 13.52 0.57
N PHE A 85 -10.31 12.23 0.83
CA PHE A 85 -10.31 11.65 2.17
C PHE A 85 -9.02 12.00 2.94
N VAL A 86 -7.85 11.63 2.40
CA VAL A 86 -6.56 11.89 3.06
C VAL A 86 -6.29 13.39 3.22
N ARG A 87 -6.61 14.19 2.20
CA ARG A 87 -6.46 15.66 2.28
C ARG A 87 -7.25 16.25 3.44
N SER A 88 -8.49 15.81 3.64
CA SER A 88 -9.33 16.28 4.75
C SER A 88 -8.69 16.00 6.10
N ILE A 89 -8.11 14.80 6.28
CA ILE A 89 -7.46 14.38 7.52
C ILE A 89 -6.16 15.15 7.76
N ILE A 90 -5.32 15.31 6.72
CA ILE A 90 -4.06 16.07 6.82
C ILE A 90 -4.32 17.48 7.36
N ILE A 91 -5.37 18.13 6.85
CA ILE A 91 -5.76 19.49 7.25
C ILE A 91 -6.37 19.48 8.66
N LYS A 92 -7.37 18.63 8.90
CA LYS A 92 -8.12 18.59 10.17
C LYS A 92 -7.26 18.21 11.36
N GLU A 93 -6.41 17.20 11.21
CA GLU A 93 -5.54 16.69 12.27
C GLU A 93 -4.17 17.41 12.31
N LYS A 94 -3.94 18.38 11.42
CA LYS A 94 -2.67 19.13 11.31
C LYS A 94 -1.47 18.17 11.28
N VAL A 95 -1.42 17.28 10.30
CA VAL A 95 -0.45 16.14 10.27
C VAL A 95 1.01 16.57 10.06
N TYR A 96 1.26 17.73 9.42
CA TYR A 96 2.62 18.12 8.99
C TYR A 96 3.69 18.32 10.09
N PRO A 97 3.40 18.86 11.28
CA PRO A 97 4.37 18.89 12.38
C PRO A 97 4.91 17.50 12.74
N ILE A 98 4.03 16.48 12.76
CA ILE A 98 4.43 15.09 13.03
C ILE A 98 5.27 14.55 11.87
N VAL A 99 4.85 14.77 10.62
CA VAL A 99 5.61 14.37 9.42
C VAL A 99 7.02 14.98 9.40
N LYS A 100 7.17 16.26 9.76
CA LYS A 100 8.48 16.91 9.84
C LYS A 100 9.38 16.27 10.89
N ARG A 101 8.82 15.93 12.05
CA ARG A 101 9.55 15.22 13.12
C ARG A 101 9.98 13.83 12.65
N GLU A 102 9.04 13.05 12.11
CA GLU A 102 9.31 11.71 11.57
C GLU A 102 10.34 11.74 10.43
N LEU A 103 10.35 12.80 9.62
CA LEU A 103 11.36 12.97 8.57
C LEU A 103 12.74 13.15 9.19
N GLY A 104 12.89 14.02 10.19
CA GLY A 104 14.16 14.18 10.91
C GLY A 104 14.63 12.87 11.55
N GLU A 105 13.72 12.16 12.23
CA GLU A 105 14.01 10.83 12.80
C GLU A 105 14.43 9.83 11.72
N ARG A 106 13.75 9.82 10.56
CA ARG A 106 14.07 8.94 9.43
C ARG A 106 15.47 9.22 8.88
N LEU A 107 15.80 10.48 8.63
CA LEU A 107 17.10 10.87 8.07
C LEU A 107 18.25 10.67 9.06
N ASN A 108 17.99 10.75 10.36
CA ASN A 108 18.98 10.41 11.38
C ASN A 108 19.23 8.90 11.45
N LYS A 109 18.16 8.09 11.37
CA LYS A 109 18.25 6.62 11.43
C LYS A 109 18.81 6.01 10.14
N TYR A 110 18.58 6.63 8.99
CA TYR A 110 19.00 6.15 7.67
C TYR A 110 19.78 7.23 6.91
N PRO A 111 21.10 7.33 7.15
CA PRO A 111 21.94 8.30 6.45
C PRO A 111 21.97 8.10 4.93
N ASP A 112 21.71 6.89 4.43
CA ASP A 112 21.56 6.56 3.01
C ASP A 112 20.31 7.18 2.36
N HIS A 113 19.33 7.64 3.17
CA HIS A 113 18.17 8.38 2.67
C HIS A 113 18.46 9.88 2.55
N LYS A 114 19.58 10.39 3.10
CA LYS A 114 20.05 11.76 2.89
C LYS A 114 20.74 11.84 1.52
N VAL A 115 20.22 12.66 0.64
CA VAL A 115 20.84 12.91 -0.67
C VAL A 115 21.41 14.32 -0.75
N SER A 116 22.52 14.46 -1.46
CA SER A 116 23.11 15.75 -1.80
C SER A 116 23.38 15.78 -3.31
N THR A 117 22.98 16.86 -3.98
CA THR A 117 23.30 17.06 -5.40
C THR A 117 24.81 17.04 -5.60
N GLY A 118 25.30 16.13 -6.45
CA GLY A 118 26.72 16.00 -6.81
C GLY A 118 27.42 14.75 -6.27
N LYS A 119 26.84 14.06 -5.26
CA LYS A 119 27.26 12.70 -4.96
C LYS A 119 26.59 11.82 -6.01
N ALA A 120 27.38 11.24 -6.92
CA ALA A 120 26.88 10.16 -7.74
C ALA A 120 26.23 9.16 -6.79
N ILE A 121 24.96 8.88 -7.02
CA ILE A 121 24.20 7.89 -6.28
C ILE A 121 24.76 6.53 -6.74
N THR A 122 25.96 6.18 -6.30
CA THR A 122 26.76 5.10 -6.90
C THR A 122 26.34 3.71 -6.42
N ASP A 123 25.49 3.63 -5.40
CA ASP A 123 25.19 2.35 -4.73
C ASP A 123 23.70 2.14 -4.43
N ILE A 124 22.82 2.94 -5.06
CA ILE A 124 21.39 2.73 -4.89
C ILE A 124 20.89 1.76 -5.95
N SER A 125 21.01 0.48 -5.62
CA SER A 125 20.51 -0.64 -6.42
C SER A 125 19.17 -1.15 -5.88
N ILE A 126 18.47 -1.92 -6.72
CA ILE A 126 17.26 -2.64 -6.30
C ILE A 126 17.66 -3.61 -5.20
N LYS A 127 16.95 -3.56 -4.06
CA LYS A 127 17.24 -4.50 -2.97
C LYS A 127 16.84 -5.91 -3.41
N PRO A 128 17.65 -6.95 -3.12
CA PRO A 128 17.38 -8.32 -3.57
C PRO A 128 15.97 -8.81 -3.20
N GLU A 129 15.47 -8.44 -2.02
CA GLU A 129 14.13 -8.77 -1.52
C GLU A 129 12.97 -8.17 -2.35
N PHE A 130 13.23 -7.12 -3.13
CA PHE A 130 12.25 -6.49 -4.03
C PHE A 130 12.55 -6.74 -5.51
N SER A 131 13.53 -7.59 -5.82
CA SER A 131 13.92 -7.91 -7.20
C SER A 131 12.84 -8.66 -7.99
N LYS A 132 11.83 -9.22 -7.30
CA LYS A 132 10.69 -9.91 -7.91
C LYS A 132 9.37 -9.45 -7.32
N TRP A 133 8.32 -9.52 -8.13
CA TRP A 133 6.92 -9.39 -7.71
C TRP A 133 6.13 -10.58 -8.24
N HIS A 134 5.65 -11.45 -7.34
CA HIS A 134 5.02 -12.73 -7.70
C HIS A 134 5.85 -13.52 -8.72
N GLY A 135 7.15 -13.63 -8.45
CA GLY A 135 8.15 -14.27 -9.29
C GLY A 135 8.48 -13.58 -10.64
N VAL A 136 7.84 -12.46 -10.98
CA VAL A 136 8.19 -11.64 -12.17
C VAL A 136 9.35 -10.73 -11.82
N ASN A 137 10.32 -10.56 -12.72
CA ASN A 137 11.44 -9.63 -12.51
C ASN A 137 10.92 -8.20 -12.35
N ARG A 138 11.26 -7.55 -11.24
CA ARG A 138 10.76 -6.22 -10.90
C ARG A 138 11.16 -5.13 -11.90
N LYS A 139 12.31 -5.29 -12.57
CA LYS A 139 12.80 -4.36 -13.60
C LYS A 139 11.92 -4.32 -14.85
N THR A 140 11.15 -5.37 -15.12
CA THR A 140 10.27 -5.44 -16.29
C THR A 140 8.86 -4.91 -16.01
N ILE A 141 8.60 -4.43 -14.79
CA ILE A 141 7.30 -3.89 -14.39
C ILE A 141 7.42 -2.37 -14.31
N ASN A 142 6.74 -1.67 -15.23
CA ASN A 142 6.67 -0.22 -15.27
C ASN A 142 5.73 0.32 -14.18
N TRP A 143 6.20 0.28 -12.93
CA TRP A 143 5.51 0.85 -11.78
C TRP A 143 6.50 1.53 -10.84
N GLY A 144 6.20 2.75 -10.43
CA GLY A 144 7.03 3.50 -9.50
C GLY A 144 6.69 4.99 -9.52
N PRO A 145 7.03 5.73 -8.45
CA PRO A 145 6.75 7.15 -8.39
C PRO A 145 7.72 7.95 -9.28
N ARG A 146 7.24 9.07 -9.82
CA ARG A 146 8.05 10.17 -10.34
C ARG A 146 7.68 11.45 -9.59
N ILE A 147 8.66 12.32 -9.35
CA ILE A 147 8.45 13.60 -8.67
C ILE A 147 8.65 14.75 -9.67
N ASP A 148 7.66 15.63 -9.75
CA ASP A 148 7.79 16.96 -10.35
C ASP A 148 8.44 17.91 -9.32
N GLU A 149 9.72 18.24 -9.55
CA GLU A 149 10.49 19.10 -8.64
C GLU A 149 9.91 20.52 -8.50
N LYS A 150 9.19 21.01 -9.51
CA LYS A 150 8.59 22.36 -9.49
C LYS A 150 7.41 22.42 -8.52
N LYS A 151 6.63 21.33 -8.43
CA LYS A 151 5.50 21.19 -7.50
C LYS A 151 5.90 20.71 -6.12
N CYS A 152 7.01 19.99 -6.01
CA CYS A 152 7.49 19.44 -4.74
C CYS A 152 7.90 20.57 -3.77
N ILE A 153 7.19 20.76 -2.68
CA ILE A 153 7.55 21.77 -1.66
C ILE A 153 8.48 21.24 -0.55
N GLY A 154 8.92 19.98 -0.65
CA GLY A 154 9.79 19.38 0.37
C GLY A 154 9.09 19.09 1.70
N CYS A 155 7.82 18.69 1.70
CA CYS A 155 7.12 18.41 2.97
C CYS A 155 7.56 17.09 3.65
N GLY A 156 8.23 16.18 2.93
CA GLY A 156 8.71 14.90 3.45
C GLY A 156 7.67 13.79 3.58
N MET A 157 6.37 14.06 3.36
CA MET A 157 5.28 13.09 3.51
C MET A 157 5.55 11.76 2.78
N CYS A 158 5.99 11.82 1.52
CA CYS A 158 6.27 10.63 0.72
C CYS A 158 7.44 9.80 1.26
N VAL A 159 8.41 10.44 1.91
CA VAL A 159 9.60 9.78 2.48
C VAL A 159 9.20 8.98 3.74
N VAL A 160 8.40 9.58 4.62
CA VAL A 160 8.04 8.97 5.91
C VAL A 160 6.90 7.95 5.78
N GLN A 161 5.94 8.16 4.88
CA GLN A 161 4.85 7.20 4.67
C GLN A 161 5.33 5.94 3.94
N CYS A 162 6.39 6.04 3.13
CA CYS A 162 7.00 4.87 2.52
C CYS A 162 7.76 4.05 3.58
N SER A 163 7.66 2.72 3.49
CA SER A 163 8.41 1.82 4.36
C SER A 163 9.91 2.09 4.23
N GLU A 164 10.57 2.30 5.36
CA GLU A 164 12.04 2.49 5.44
C GLU A 164 12.81 1.35 4.78
N LYS A 165 12.27 0.13 4.81
CA LYS A 165 12.89 -1.04 4.18
C LYS A 165 13.00 -0.89 2.66
N ARG A 166 12.02 -0.23 2.02
CA ARG A 166 11.97 -0.09 0.56
C ARG A 166 12.93 0.96 0.02
N SER A 167 13.33 1.96 0.81
CA SER A 167 14.24 3.03 0.35
C SER A 167 13.85 3.63 -1.03
N VAL A 168 12.55 3.79 -1.32
CA VAL A 168 12.08 4.32 -2.61
C VAL A 168 12.42 5.80 -2.75
N PHE A 169 12.37 6.52 -1.62
CA PHE A 169 12.59 7.94 -1.55
C PHE A 169 13.79 8.27 -0.66
N GLY A 170 14.48 9.33 -1.03
CA GLY A 170 15.44 10.06 -0.22
C GLY A 170 15.00 11.51 -0.08
N TYR A 171 15.79 12.29 0.64
CA TYR A 171 15.52 13.70 0.89
C TYR A 171 16.79 14.54 0.82
N ASP A 172 16.73 15.60 0.02
CA ASP A 172 17.75 16.63 -0.08
C ASP A 172 17.46 17.71 0.95
N GLU A 173 18.24 17.75 2.03
CA GLU A 173 18.06 18.73 3.11
C GLU A 173 18.41 20.16 2.67
N GLN A 174 19.36 20.32 1.73
CA GLN A 174 19.81 21.63 1.24
C GLN A 174 18.77 22.25 0.31
N ARG A 175 18.31 21.49 -0.70
CA ARG A 175 17.28 21.95 -1.66
C ARG A 175 15.87 21.85 -1.09
N ARG A 176 15.70 21.16 0.04
CA ARG A 176 14.42 20.79 0.65
C ARG A 176 13.51 20.11 -0.36
N LYS A 177 13.98 18.99 -0.93
CA LYS A 177 13.24 18.22 -1.94
C LYS A 177 13.27 16.74 -1.62
N ALA A 178 12.13 16.07 -1.79
CA ALA A 178 12.12 14.62 -1.86
C ALA A 178 12.67 14.18 -3.23
N VAL A 179 13.42 13.08 -3.24
CA VAL A 179 14.04 12.49 -4.43
C VAL A 179 13.64 11.02 -4.53
N VAL A 180 13.36 10.52 -5.73
CA VAL A 180 13.15 9.08 -5.95
C VAL A 180 14.52 8.43 -6.10
N LEU A 181 14.85 7.50 -5.21
CA LEU A 181 16.12 6.77 -5.21
C LEU A 181 16.03 5.52 -6.10
N VAL A 182 15.11 4.60 -5.75
CA VAL A 182 14.85 3.37 -6.50
C VAL A 182 13.36 3.23 -6.75
N PRO A 183 12.85 3.60 -7.93
CA PRO A 183 11.45 3.40 -8.24
C PRO A 183 11.05 1.90 -8.22
N GLU A 184 11.98 0.99 -8.52
CA GLU A 184 11.74 -0.45 -8.54
C GLU A 184 11.54 -1.06 -7.15
N ASN A 185 12.04 -0.46 -6.07
CA ASN A 185 11.71 -0.95 -4.72
C ASN A 185 10.25 -0.63 -4.32
N CYS A 186 9.56 0.21 -5.09
CA CYS A 186 8.15 0.52 -4.85
C CYS A 186 7.29 -0.74 -4.99
N MET A 187 6.37 -0.92 -4.03
CA MET A 187 5.37 -1.99 -4.10
C MET A 187 4.50 -1.80 -5.35
N VAL A 188 4.43 -2.82 -6.20
CA VAL A 188 3.61 -2.79 -7.42
C VAL A 188 2.14 -2.55 -7.03
N GLY A 189 1.49 -1.60 -7.71
CA GLY A 189 0.12 -1.16 -7.45
C GLY A 189 -0.05 -0.14 -6.30
N CYS A 190 0.98 0.09 -5.47
CA CYS A 190 0.91 1.09 -4.40
C CYS A 190 1.15 2.50 -4.96
N ASN A 191 0.32 3.47 -4.54
CA ASN A 191 0.49 4.89 -4.86
C ASN A 191 0.16 5.82 -3.67
N ASN A 192 0.29 5.33 -2.44
CA ASN A 192 -0.11 6.09 -1.24
C ASN A 192 0.58 7.47 -1.13
N CYS A 193 1.84 7.57 -1.57
CA CYS A 193 2.56 8.83 -1.59
C CYS A 193 1.97 9.85 -2.59
N GLN A 194 1.41 9.39 -3.71
CA GLN A 194 0.65 10.25 -4.62
C GLN A 194 -0.65 10.72 -3.96
N ILE A 195 -1.38 9.82 -3.30
CA ILE A 195 -2.63 10.13 -2.61
C ILE A 195 -2.41 11.16 -1.50
N ALA A 196 -1.32 11.06 -0.73
CA ALA A 196 -1.00 11.96 0.37
C ALA A 196 -0.31 13.27 -0.06
N CYS A 197 0.00 13.44 -1.34
CA CYS A 197 0.66 14.66 -1.84
C CYS A 197 -0.37 15.77 -2.12
N LEU A 198 -0.45 16.79 -1.25
CA LEU A 198 -1.38 17.90 -1.45
C LEU A 198 -1.04 18.82 -2.64
N TRP A 199 0.17 18.71 -3.20
CA TRP A 199 0.67 19.55 -4.30
C TRP A 199 0.71 18.84 -5.65
N ASP A 200 0.23 17.59 -5.73
CA ASP A 200 0.21 16.83 -6.97
C ASP A 200 1.57 16.75 -7.67
N ALA A 201 2.62 16.66 -6.85
CA ALA A 201 3.99 16.55 -7.31
C ALA A 201 4.38 15.11 -7.67
N ILE A 202 3.55 14.11 -7.35
CA ILE A 202 3.89 12.69 -7.53
C ILE A 202 2.96 12.05 -8.55
N THR A 203 3.55 11.40 -9.55
CA THR A 203 2.82 10.65 -10.58
C THR A 203 3.26 9.20 -10.61
N PHE A 204 2.37 8.32 -11.07
CA PHE A 204 2.63 6.92 -11.33
C PHE A 204 2.24 6.59 -12.78
N PRO A 205 2.82 5.53 -13.39
CA PRO A 205 2.31 4.95 -14.62
C PRO A 205 0.84 4.52 -14.51
N SER A 206 0.22 4.24 -15.67
CA SER A 206 -1.12 3.67 -15.69
C SER A 206 -1.17 2.33 -14.96
N ILE A 207 -2.25 2.08 -14.22
CA ILE A 207 -2.47 0.80 -13.53
C ILE A 207 -2.84 -0.33 -14.48
N SER A 208 -3.21 -0.03 -15.73
CA SER A 208 -3.68 -1.02 -16.71
C SER A 208 -2.68 -2.15 -16.97
N GLU A 209 -1.39 -1.82 -17.13
CA GLU A 209 -0.33 -2.82 -17.36
C GLU A 209 -0.16 -3.75 -16.16
N VAL A 210 -0.24 -3.20 -14.95
CA VAL A 210 -0.15 -3.98 -13.71
C VAL A 210 -1.36 -4.90 -13.56
N ARG A 211 -2.57 -4.43 -13.90
CA ARG A 211 -3.78 -5.26 -13.86
C ARG A 211 -3.74 -6.39 -14.88
N GLU A 212 -3.23 -6.12 -16.08
CA GLU A 212 -3.05 -7.15 -17.10
C GLU A 212 -2.04 -8.20 -16.66
N LEU A 213 -0.92 -7.77 -16.05
CA LEU A 213 0.04 -8.69 -15.46
C LEU A 213 -0.59 -9.52 -14.33
N ALA A 214 -1.39 -8.89 -13.45
CA ALA A 214 -2.10 -9.60 -12.38
C ALA A 214 -3.05 -10.68 -12.95
N ARG A 215 -3.84 -10.35 -13.98
CA ARG A 215 -4.71 -11.32 -14.68
C ARG A 215 -3.92 -12.51 -15.21
N LYS A 216 -2.79 -12.27 -15.86
CA LYS A 216 -1.92 -13.34 -16.39
C LYS A 216 -1.38 -14.25 -15.28
N LEU A 217 -0.96 -13.69 -14.15
CA LEU A 217 -0.45 -14.46 -13.01
C LEU A 217 -1.54 -15.27 -12.30
N ILE A 218 -2.77 -14.75 -12.28
CA ILE A 218 -3.94 -15.47 -11.77
C ILE A 218 -4.28 -16.63 -12.72
N ALA A 219 -4.36 -16.37 -14.02
CA ALA A 219 -4.66 -17.38 -15.03
C ALA A 219 -3.59 -18.49 -15.10
N SER A 220 -2.33 -18.15 -14.83
CA SER A 220 -1.25 -19.14 -14.80
C SER A 220 -1.21 -20.00 -13.52
N GLY A 221 -2.12 -19.78 -12.57
CA GLY A 221 -2.15 -20.50 -11.28
C GLY A 221 -1.13 -20.02 -10.24
N ARG A 222 -0.20 -19.14 -10.60
CA ARG A 222 0.89 -18.70 -9.69
C ARG A 222 0.36 -18.02 -8.43
N ILE A 223 -0.63 -17.14 -8.59
CA ILE A 223 -1.23 -16.44 -7.43
C ILE A 223 -1.90 -17.43 -6.48
N LYS A 224 -2.53 -18.48 -7.01
CA LYS A 224 -3.14 -19.54 -6.20
C LYS A 224 -2.07 -20.32 -5.43
N GLU A 225 -0.99 -20.73 -6.08
CA GLU A 225 0.13 -21.42 -5.43
C GLU A 225 0.72 -20.61 -4.27
N GLU A 226 0.96 -19.30 -4.49
CA GLU A 226 1.47 -18.41 -3.44
C GLU A 226 0.47 -18.21 -2.30
N LEU A 227 -0.82 -18.11 -2.60
CA LEU A 227 -1.88 -18.01 -1.61
C LEU A 227 -1.95 -19.26 -0.75
N ASP A 228 -1.97 -20.44 -1.36
CA ASP A 228 -2.04 -21.73 -0.67
C ASP A 228 -0.83 -21.89 0.26
N ALA A 229 0.38 -21.58 -0.23
CA ALA A 229 1.59 -21.60 0.60
C ALA A 229 1.52 -20.62 1.77
N LYS A 230 1.01 -19.39 1.56
CA LYS A 230 0.84 -18.41 2.62
C LYS A 230 -0.16 -18.90 3.67
N LEU A 231 -1.29 -19.48 3.27
CA LEU A 231 -2.31 -19.97 4.18
C LEU A 231 -1.83 -21.17 4.99
N GLN A 232 -1.10 -22.10 4.36
CA GLN A 232 -0.45 -23.23 5.05
C GLN A 232 0.54 -22.76 6.12
N GLN A 233 1.35 -21.75 5.80
CA GLN A 233 2.32 -21.18 6.74
C GLN A 233 1.68 -20.31 7.83
N ASN A 234 0.42 -19.88 7.65
CA ASN A 234 -0.24 -18.92 8.53
C ASN A 234 -1.70 -19.34 8.81
N PRO A 235 -1.95 -20.40 9.61
CA PRO A 235 -3.30 -20.90 9.87
C PRO A 235 -4.25 -19.87 10.51
N HIS A 236 -3.71 -18.88 11.23
CA HIS A 236 -4.49 -17.77 11.82
C HIS A 236 -5.15 -16.86 10.77
N LEU A 237 -4.81 -17.02 9.48
CA LEU A 237 -5.43 -16.28 8.38
C LEU A 237 -6.76 -16.90 7.95
N PHE A 238 -7.09 -18.12 8.37
CA PHE A 238 -8.41 -18.70 8.14
C PHE A 238 -9.47 -18.02 9.04
N ILE A 239 -10.69 -17.96 8.55
CA ILE A 239 -11.88 -17.53 9.30
C ILE A 239 -13.04 -18.45 8.96
N GLU A 240 -13.82 -18.80 9.97
CA GLU A 240 -15.12 -19.46 9.80
C GLU A 240 -16.23 -18.40 9.86
N LEU A 241 -17.19 -18.49 8.95
CA LEU A 241 -18.37 -17.62 8.96
C LEU A 241 -19.55 -18.38 9.58
N PRO A 242 -20.33 -17.77 10.49
CA PRO A 242 -21.52 -18.43 11.02
C PRO A 242 -22.52 -18.73 9.91
N CYS A 243 -23.15 -19.89 9.98
CA CYS A 243 -24.05 -20.46 8.97
C CYS A 243 -25.20 -19.50 8.55
N THR A 244 -25.56 -18.53 9.39
CA THR A 244 -26.61 -17.52 9.12
C THR A 244 -26.18 -16.37 8.20
N SER A 245 -24.92 -16.31 7.79
CA SER A 245 -24.35 -15.26 6.92
C SER A 245 -24.40 -15.59 5.42
N LEU A 246 -24.95 -16.74 5.04
CA LEU A 246 -24.83 -17.34 3.70
C LEU A 246 -25.71 -16.72 2.61
N GLU A 247 -26.50 -15.69 2.91
CA GLU A 247 -27.12 -14.87 1.87
C GLU A 247 -26.06 -13.91 1.35
N LYS A 248 -25.61 -14.08 0.09
CA LYS A 248 -24.65 -13.20 -0.62
C LYS A 248 -24.96 -11.70 -0.43
N THR A 249 -26.22 -11.37 -0.17
CA THR A 249 -26.73 -10.03 0.12
C THR A 249 -26.24 -9.42 1.44
N LYS A 250 -25.88 -10.23 2.46
CA LYS A 250 -25.45 -9.75 3.79
C LYS A 250 -23.94 -9.52 3.91
N LEU A 251 -23.12 -10.17 3.09
CA LEU A 251 -21.66 -9.96 3.03
C LEU A 251 -21.28 -8.60 2.38
N ASN A 252 -22.23 -7.95 1.71
CA ASN A 252 -22.05 -6.69 0.99
C ASN A 252 -22.34 -5.42 1.84
N GLN A 253 -22.69 -5.56 3.13
CA GLN A 253 -22.99 -4.43 4.04
C GLN A 253 -21.78 -4.10 4.94
#